data_AF-A0A2E6XH79-F1
#
_entry.id   AF-A0A2E6XH79-F1
#
_cell.length_a   1.000
_cell.length_b   1.000
_cell.length_c   1.000
_cell.angle_alpha   90.00
_cell.angle_beta   90.00
_cell.angle_gamma   90.00
#
_symmetry.space_group_name_H-M   'P 1'
#
loop_
_entity.id
_entity.type
_entity.pdbx_description
1 polymer ?
#
loop_
_entity_poly.entity_id
_entity_poly.type
_entity_poly.pdbx_seq_one_letter_code
_entity_poly.pdbx_strand_id
1 'polypeptide(L)'
;MRDSGLRPESIECVGHLKYTRGSPEPFTLIASSGKLWRFHSVKPAAKKLRVKQDADYIFHELTRSICPECKTVIDAQIIIRDNKVYMRKRCPTHGWSEGIISSDAQMYVDSVKFNKPGTLPLEFSTEVKDGCPLDCGLCPEHKQHMCLALIEVNPGCNLDCPVCFANAGPGFSLTIDIDQMEFMLDRFVEIESNP
;
A
#
# COMPACT_ATOMS: atom_id res chain seq x y z
N MET A 1 25.46 32.55 19.28
CA MET A 1 24.12 33.07 19.59
C MET A 1 23.36 31.95 20.25
N ARG A 2 23.27 32.02 21.59
CA ARG A 2 22.42 31.15 22.41
C ARG A 2 21.01 31.73 22.30
N ASP A 3 20.01 30.89 22.10
CA ASP A 3 18.72 31.19 22.68
C ASP A 3 18.23 29.98 23.46
N SER A 4 18.13 30.22 24.75
CA SER A 4 17.77 29.32 25.82
C SER A 4 16.53 29.93 26.44
N GLY A 5 15.36 29.33 26.22
CA GLY A 5 14.09 29.92 26.60
C GLY A 5 13.08 28.85 27.04
N LEU A 6 13.36 28.28 28.20
CA LEU A 6 12.45 27.74 29.22
C LEU A 6 11.00 27.47 28.81
N ARG A 7 10.62 26.19 28.93
CA ARG A 7 9.23 25.71 28.95
C ARG A 7 8.48 26.41 30.10
N PRO A 8 7.27 26.95 29.91
CA PRO A 8 6.48 27.42 31.04
C PRO A 8 6.03 26.22 31.88
N GLU A 9 6.31 26.35 33.16
CA GLU A 9 6.12 25.39 34.23
C GLU A 9 4.66 24.94 34.34
N SER A 10 4.49 23.69 34.76
CA SER A 10 3.25 23.15 35.28
C SER A 10 2.69 24.08 36.35
N ILE A 11 1.58 24.74 36.05
CA ILE A 11 0.74 25.36 37.07
C ILE A 11 0.12 24.20 37.85
N GLU A 12 0.64 23.96 39.05
CA GLU A 12 -0.02 23.13 40.05
C GLU A 12 -1.38 23.77 40.36
N CYS A 13 -2.46 23.09 39.97
CA CYS A 13 -3.80 23.42 40.41
C CYS A 13 -3.97 23.02 41.89
N VAL A 14 -3.37 23.77 42.81
CA VAL A 14 -3.71 23.67 44.24
C VAL A 14 -4.80 24.68 44.54
N GLY A 15 -6.02 24.34 44.11
CA GLY A 15 -7.23 25.06 44.46
C GLY A 15 -8.30 24.05 44.87
N HIS A 16 -8.54 23.92 46.17
CA HIS A 16 -9.68 23.18 46.72
C HIS A 16 -10.98 23.85 46.28
N LEU A 17 -11.47 23.50 45.09
CA LEU A 17 -12.81 23.86 44.62
C LEU A 17 -13.80 22.88 45.25
N LYS A 18 -14.36 23.29 46.40
CA LYS A 18 -15.59 22.68 46.92
C LYS A 18 -16.71 22.96 45.92
N TYR A 19 -17.01 21.97 45.10
CA TYR A 19 -18.13 21.99 44.16
C TYR A 19 -19.43 21.69 44.91
N THR A 20 -20.17 22.73 45.31
CA THR A 20 -21.57 22.55 45.71
C THR A 20 -22.45 22.62 44.47
N ARG A 21 -23.00 21.46 44.07
CA ARG A 21 -24.03 21.39 43.03
C ARG A 21 -25.26 22.17 43.48
N GLY A 22 -25.71 23.11 42.65
CA GLY A 22 -27.09 23.57 42.62
C GLY A 22 -27.34 24.97 43.18
N SER A 23 -27.17 25.99 42.33
CA SER A 23 -28.15 27.08 42.20
C SER A 23 -27.91 27.82 40.88
N PRO A 24 -28.96 28.22 40.13
CA PRO A 24 -28.84 28.96 38.89
C PRO A 24 -29.02 30.46 39.18
N GLU A 25 -27.97 31.13 39.63
CA GLU A 25 -27.96 32.60 39.72
C GLU A 25 -26.72 33.13 38.99
N PRO A 26 -26.84 34.11 38.09
CA PRO A 26 -25.71 34.66 37.37
C PRO A 26 -24.81 35.47 38.32
N PHE A 27 -23.53 35.09 38.40
CA PHE A 27 -22.52 35.89 39.08
C PHE A 27 -22.25 37.19 38.29
N THR A 28 -22.58 38.33 38.89
CA THR A 28 -22.21 39.65 38.36
C THR A 28 -20.81 40.01 38.84
N LEU A 29 -19.80 39.89 37.97
CA LEU A 29 -18.49 40.50 38.21
C LEU A 29 -18.53 41.95 37.71
N ILE A 30 -18.48 42.92 38.63
CA ILE A 30 -18.36 44.34 38.29
C ILE A 30 -16.86 44.63 38.10
N ALA A 31 -16.44 44.89 36.85
CA ALA A 31 -15.09 45.36 36.53
C ALA A 31 -15.04 46.91 36.57
N SER A 32 -14.04 47.47 37.22
CA SER A 32 -13.88 48.91 37.50
C SER A 32 -13.38 49.76 36.32
N SER A 33 -13.68 49.38 35.07
CA SER A 33 -13.34 50.22 33.91
C SER A 33 -14.42 50.08 32.84
N GLY A 34 -15.05 51.19 32.49
CA GLY A 34 -16.25 51.30 31.66
C GLY A 34 -16.09 50.90 30.18
N LYS A 35 -15.61 49.69 29.90
CA LYS A 35 -15.71 49.05 28.59
C LYS A 35 -16.70 47.90 28.68
N LEU A 36 -17.83 48.07 27.99
CA LEU A 36 -18.84 47.03 27.81
C LEU A 36 -18.27 45.94 26.89
N TRP A 37 -17.74 44.86 27.46
CA TRP A 37 -17.39 43.67 26.70
C TRP A 37 -18.67 42.85 26.49
N ARG A 38 -19.18 42.82 25.24
CA ARG A 38 -20.27 41.93 24.84
C ARG A 38 -19.73 40.50 24.78
N PHE A 39 -19.86 39.76 25.88
CA PHE A 39 -19.67 38.32 25.89
C PHE A 39 -20.79 37.67 25.06
N HIS A 40 -20.48 37.31 23.82
CA HIS A 40 -21.36 36.42 23.07
C HIS A 40 -21.25 35.04 23.73
N SER A 41 -22.37 34.56 24.27
CA SER A 41 -22.47 33.18 24.75
C SER A 41 -22.20 32.25 23.57
N VAL A 42 -20.97 31.74 23.49
CA VAL A 42 -20.64 30.67 22.57
C VAL A 42 -21.31 29.42 23.12
N LYS A 43 -22.47 29.06 22.56
CA LYS A 43 -23.10 27.77 22.87
C LYS A 43 -22.08 26.68 22.54
N PRO A 44 -21.66 25.86 23.50
CA PRO A 44 -20.74 24.77 23.22
C PRO A 44 -21.40 23.87 22.18
N ALA A 45 -20.69 23.60 21.08
CA ALA A 45 -21.17 22.69 20.06
C ALA A 45 -21.52 21.35 20.70
N ALA A 46 -22.74 20.86 20.45
CA ALA A 46 -23.19 19.59 21.00
C ALA A 46 -22.18 18.49 20.65
N LYS A 47 -21.65 17.81 21.66
CA LYS A 47 -20.74 16.68 21.49
C LYS A 47 -21.50 15.58 20.74
N LYS A 48 -21.21 15.38 19.45
CA LYS A 48 -21.71 14.22 18.71
C LYS A 48 -21.23 12.96 19.43
N LEU A 49 -22.17 12.16 19.93
CA LEU A 49 -21.89 10.85 20.51
C LEU A 49 -21.32 9.97 19.41
N ARG A 50 -20.07 9.51 19.58
CA ARG A 50 -19.47 8.52 18.70
C ARG A 50 -20.08 7.16 19.04
N VAL A 51 -20.85 6.60 18.12
CA VAL A 51 -21.43 5.26 18.25
C VAL A 51 -20.49 4.27 17.57
N LYS A 52 -20.38 3.06 18.12
CA LYS A 52 -19.65 1.97 17.45
C LYS A 52 -20.35 1.62 16.14
N GLN A 53 -19.57 1.37 15.10
CA GLN A 53 -20.05 1.02 13.76
C GLN A 53 -19.17 -0.08 13.21
N ASP A 54 -19.77 -0.98 12.44
CA ASP A 54 -19.05 -2.00 11.69
C ASP A 54 -18.39 -1.38 10.45
N ALA A 55 -17.32 -2.00 9.98
CA ALA A 55 -16.71 -1.63 8.70
C ALA A 55 -17.61 -2.05 7.54
N ASP A 56 -17.51 -1.33 6.43
CA ASP A 56 -18.19 -1.62 5.16
C ASP A 56 -17.47 -2.69 4.32
N TYR A 57 -16.47 -3.36 4.88
CA TYR A 57 -15.69 -4.42 4.24
C TYR A 57 -15.19 -5.45 5.26
N ILE A 58 -14.87 -6.64 4.76
CA ILE A 58 -14.16 -7.67 5.52
C ILE A 58 -12.67 -7.55 5.21
N PHE A 59 -11.84 -7.45 6.24
CA PHE A 59 -10.40 -7.57 6.10
C PHE A 59 -10.02 -9.05 5.90
N HIS A 60 -9.37 -9.38 4.78
CA HIS A 60 -9.03 -10.76 4.43
C HIS A 60 -7.57 -11.10 4.76
N GLU A 61 -6.61 -10.33 4.25
CA GLU A 61 -5.18 -10.55 4.49
C GLU A 61 -4.34 -9.28 4.33
N LEU A 62 -3.12 -9.33 4.86
CA LEU A 62 -2.06 -8.35 4.59
C LEU A 62 -1.14 -8.88 3.50
N THR A 63 -0.76 -8.02 2.58
CA THR A 63 0.23 -8.32 1.55
C THR A 63 1.08 -7.09 1.25
N ARG A 64 2.05 -7.20 0.35
CA ARG A 64 2.81 -6.07 -0.17
C ARG A 64 2.43 -5.79 -1.61
N SER A 65 2.52 -4.53 -2.01
CA SER A 65 2.27 -4.08 -3.36
C SER A 65 3.23 -2.95 -3.72
N ILE A 66 3.11 -2.45 -4.94
CA ILE A 66 3.89 -1.34 -5.46
C ILE A 66 2.99 -0.10 -5.59
N CYS A 67 3.50 1.08 -5.23
CA CYS A 67 2.81 2.34 -5.50
C CYS A 67 2.69 2.56 -7.03
N PRO A 68 1.50 2.87 -7.57
CA PRO A 68 1.33 3.06 -9.01
C PRO A 68 2.12 4.25 -9.57
N GLU A 69 2.48 5.22 -8.73
CA GLU A 69 3.20 6.43 -9.12
C GLU A 69 4.71 6.27 -8.96
N CYS A 70 5.21 6.12 -7.72
CA CYS A 70 6.66 6.10 -7.44
C CYS A 70 7.29 4.71 -7.44
N LYS A 71 6.52 3.66 -7.68
CA LYS A 71 6.99 2.27 -7.74
C LYS A 71 7.69 1.74 -6.48
N THR A 72 7.56 2.44 -5.36
CA THR A 72 8.06 1.98 -4.05
C THR A 72 7.19 0.84 -3.52
N VAL A 73 7.82 -0.12 -2.84
CA VAL A 73 7.14 -1.21 -2.13
C VAL A 73 6.41 -0.66 -0.91
N ILE A 74 5.13 -1.01 -0.78
CA ILE A 74 4.24 -0.55 0.29
C ILE A 74 3.34 -1.69 0.77
N ASP A 75 2.88 -1.61 2.01
CA ASP A 75 1.88 -2.55 2.52
C ASP A 75 0.52 -2.33 1.86
N ALA A 76 -0.18 -3.44 1.65
CA ALA A 76 -1.50 -3.50 1.07
C ALA A 76 -2.39 -4.45 1.88
N GLN A 77 -3.69 -4.18 1.83
CA GLN A 77 -4.72 -4.97 2.48
C GLN A 77 -5.60 -5.57 1.39
N ILE A 78 -5.83 -6.88 1.46
CA ILE A 78 -6.87 -7.52 0.68
C ILE A 78 -8.16 -7.43 1.48
N ILE A 79 -9.17 -6.80 0.89
CA ILE A 79 -10.48 -6.60 1.50
C ILE A 79 -11.57 -7.15 0.60
N ILE A 80 -12.64 -7.65 1.22
CA ILE A 80 -13.82 -8.16 0.52
C ILE A 80 -14.97 -7.21 0.77
N ARG A 81 -15.58 -6.70 -0.31
CA ARG A 81 -16.72 -5.80 -0.29
C ARG A 81 -17.60 -6.08 -1.50
N ASP A 82 -18.92 -6.13 -1.33
CA ASP A 82 -19.90 -6.33 -2.41
C ASP A 82 -19.59 -7.52 -3.33
N ASN A 83 -19.22 -8.67 -2.74
CA ASN A 83 -18.80 -9.91 -3.44
C ASN A 83 -17.57 -9.77 -4.36
N LYS A 84 -16.78 -8.71 -4.18
CA LYS A 84 -15.54 -8.47 -4.92
C LYS A 84 -14.35 -8.38 -3.97
N VAL A 85 -13.17 -8.63 -4.51
CA VAL A 85 -11.92 -8.55 -3.77
C VAL A 85 -11.13 -7.35 -4.26
N TYR A 86 -10.73 -6.50 -3.32
CA TYR A 86 -9.98 -5.28 -3.57
C TYR A 86 -8.63 -5.35 -2.88
N MET A 87 -7.59 -4.85 -3.56
CA MET A 87 -6.31 -4.55 -2.94
C MET A 87 -6.27 -3.05 -2.62
N ARG A 88 -6.35 -2.73 -1.34
CA ARG A 88 -6.26 -1.35 -0.83
C ARG A 88 -4.86 -1.10 -0.29
N LYS A 89 -4.19 -0.07 -0.81
CA LYS A 89 -2.81 0.28 -0.43
C LYS A 89 -2.67 1.77 -0.17
N ARG A 90 -1.72 2.13 0.70
CA ARG A 90 -1.43 3.53 1.04
C ARG A 90 0.04 3.83 0.85
N CYS A 91 0.34 4.74 -0.07
CA CYS A 91 1.66 5.31 -0.21
C CYS A 91 1.80 6.54 0.72
N PRO A 92 2.92 6.69 1.45
CA PRO A 92 3.15 7.88 2.27
C PRO A 92 3.14 9.19 1.48
N THR A 93 3.54 9.15 0.21
CA THR A 93 3.63 10.32 -0.68
C THR A 93 2.39 10.49 -1.55
N HIS A 94 1.85 9.41 -2.12
CA HIS A 94 0.72 9.47 -3.09
C HIS A 94 -0.65 9.14 -2.50
N GLY A 95 -0.73 8.81 -1.21
CA GLY A 95 -2.00 8.56 -0.53
C GLY A 95 -2.61 7.18 -0.78
N TRP A 96 -3.94 7.09 -0.70
CA TRP A 96 -4.68 5.84 -0.84
C TRP A 96 -4.94 5.51 -2.30
N SER A 97 -4.81 4.22 -2.64
CA SER A 97 -5.26 3.68 -3.92
C SER A 97 -5.89 2.31 -3.68
N GLU A 98 -6.86 1.96 -4.53
CA GLU A 98 -7.60 0.71 -4.46
C GLU A 98 -7.81 0.20 -5.88
N GLY A 99 -7.68 -1.11 -6.08
CA GLY A 99 -7.96 -1.79 -7.33
C GLY A 99 -8.67 -3.11 -7.09
N ILE A 100 -9.58 -3.49 -7.99
CA ILE A 100 -10.21 -4.81 -7.97
C ILE A 100 -9.16 -5.85 -8.39
N ILE A 101 -9.00 -6.91 -7.61
CA ILE A 101 -8.15 -8.05 -7.94
C ILE A 101 -8.95 -9.30 -8.31
N SER A 102 -10.20 -9.41 -7.84
CA SER A 102 -11.16 -10.43 -8.29
C SER A 102 -12.58 -9.87 -8.27
N SER A 103 -13.35 -10.21 -9.30
CA SER A 103 -14.78 -9.88 -9.39
C SER A 103 -15.68 -10.82 -8.59
N ASP A 104 -15.14 -11.93 -8.09
CA ASP A 104 -15.86 -12.96 -7.33
C ASP A 104 -15.06 -13.31 -6.07
N ALA A 105 -15.64 -13.00 -4.91
CA ALA A 105 -15.03 -13.25 -3.61
C ALA A 105 -14.99 -14.73 -3.25
N GLN A 106 -16.02 -15.50 -3.61
CA GLN A 106 -16.08 -16.92 -3.29
C GLN A 106 -15.00 -17.68 -4.06
N MET A 107 -14.87 -17.42 -5.37
CA MET A 107 -13.83 -18.00 -6.21
C MET A 107 -12.42 -17.65 -5.72
N TYR A 108 -12.20 -16.41 -5.29
CA TYR A 108 -10.90 -15.99 -4.75
C TYR A 108 -10.53 -16.75 -3.46
N VAL A 109 -11.47 -16.85 -2.50
CA VAL A 109 -11.24 -17.57 -1.24
C VAL A 109 -11.07 -19.07 -1.47
N ASP A 110 -11.84 -19.65 -2.40
CA ASP A 110 -11.73 -21.06 -2.75
C ASP A 110 -10.44 -21.39 -3.50
N SER A 111 -9.86 -20.44 -4.23
CA SER A 111 -8.66 -20.65 -5.05
C SER A 111 -7.48 -21.21 -4.25
N VAL A 112 -7.34 -20.79 -2.99
CA VAL A 112 -6.25 -21.21 -2.08
C VAL A 112 -6.24 -22.73 -1.88
N LYS A 113 -7.40 -23.40 -1.98
CA LYS A 113 -7.52 -24.86 -1.86
C LYS A 113 -6.83 -25.63 -2.99
N PHE A 114 -6.59 -24.96 -4.12
CA PHE A 114 -5.96 -25.55 -5.30
C PHE A 114 -4.46 -25.18 -5.42
N ASN A 115 -3.89 -24.51 -4.42
CA ASN A 115 -2.47 -24.19 -4.43
C ASN A 115 -1.63 -25.48 -4.37
N LYS A 116 -0.83 -25.69 -5.42
CA LYS A 116 0.21 -26.73 -5.45
C LYS A 116 1.47 -26.21 -4.75
N PRO A 117 2.22 -27.06 -4.04
CA PRO A 117 3.58 -26.74 -3.62
C PRO A 117 4.44 -26.23 -4.79
N GLY A 118 5.28 -25.24 -4.50
CA GLY A 118 6.26 -24.73 -5.45
C GLY A 118 7.23 -25.83 -5.90
N THR A 119 7.46 -25.95 -7.21
CA THR A 119 8.55 -26.74 -7.77
C THR A 119 9.77 -25.85 -7.81
N LEU A 120 10.91 -26.30 -7.32
CA LEU A 120 12.15 -25.51 -7.37
C LEU A 120 12.93 -25.86 -8.65
N PRO A 121 13.56 -24.88 -9.31
CA PRO A 121 14.50 -25.16 -10.39
C PRO A 121 15.76 -25.85 -9.83
N LEU A 122 16.60 -26.38 -10.73
CA LEU A 122 17.90 -26.95 -10.33
C LEU A 122 18.87 -25.87 -9.86
N GLU A 123 18.80 -24.68 -10.47
CA GLU A 123 19.64 -23.54 -10.14
C GLU A 123 18.82 -22.24 -10.09
N PHE A 124 19.30 -21.27 -9.31
CA PHE A 124 18.76 -19.91 -9.26
C PHE A 124 19.67 -18.96 -10.04
N SER A 125 19.09 -18.05 -10.81
CA SER A 125 19.83 -17.09 -11.64
C SER A 125 20.27 -15.84 -10.88
N THR A 126 19.66 -15.55 -9.73
CA THR A 126 19.93 -14.33 -8.95
C THR A 126 19.93 -14.57 -7.45
N GLU A 127 20.55 -13.66 -6.70
CA GLU A 127 20.56 -13.65 -5.23
C GLU A 127 19.42 -12.77 -4.68
N VAL A 128 19.12 -12.93 -3.38
CA VAL A 128 18.20 -12.04 -2.65
C VAL A 128 19.03 -10.98 -1.92
N LYS A 129 18.81 -9.71 -2.22
CA LYS A 129 19.49 -8.54 -1.64
C LYS A 129 18.48 -7.60 -0.95
N ASP A 130 17.53 -7.06 -1.70
CA ASP A 130 16.52 -6.08 -1.25
C ASP A 130 15.11 -6.70 -1.07
N GLY A 131 14.93 -7.96 -1.44
CA GLY A 131 13.69 -8.74 -1.36
C GLY A 131 12.78 -8.60 -2.59
N CYS A 132 11.73 -9.43 -2.64
CA CYS A 132 10.70 -9.35 -3.68
C CYS A 132 9.88 -8.05 -3.50
N PRO A 133 9.66 -7.23 -4.56
CA PRO A 133 9.93 -7.48 -5.98
C PRO A 133 11.20 -6.82 -6.54
N LEU A 134 12.07 -6.26 -5.71
CA LEU A 134 13.27 -5.51 -6.16
C LEU A 134 14.36 -6.43 -6.72
N ASP A 135 14.47 -7.65 -6.19
CA ASP A 135 15.36 -8.69 -6.74
C ASP A 135 14.61 -9.70 -7.63
N CYS A 136 13.45 -9.32 -8.16
CA CYS A 136 12.60 -10.26 -8.87
C CYS A 136 13.29 -10.79 -10.13
N GLY A 137 13.44 -12.10 -10.17
CA GLY A 137 14.07 -12.94 -11.17
C GLY A 137 13.93 -14.39 -10.69
N LEU A 138 14.72 -15.33 -11.20
CA LEU A 138 14.76 -16.69 -10.65
C LEU A 138 15.66 -16.73 -9.40
N CYS A 139 15.26 -16.03 -8.33
CA CYS A 139 15.97 -16.00 -7.05
C CYS A 139 15.45 -17.07 -6.07
N PRO A 140 16.14 -17.36 -4.95
CA PRO A 140 15.65 -18.30 -3.94
C PRO A 140 14.26 -18.01 -3.35
N GLU A 141 13.81 -16.75 -3.37
CA GLU A 141 12.43 -16.37 -2.97
C GLU A 141 11.41 -16.47 -4.13
N HIS A 142 11.87 -16.79 -5.35
CA HIS A 142 11.03 -17.19 -6.47
C HIS A 142 10.66 -18.67 -6.28
N LYS A 143 9.65 -18.91 -5.44
CA LYS A 143 9.22 -20.24 -4.96
C LYS A 143 8.50 -21.08 -6.01
N GLN A 144 8.87 -20.93 -7.28
CA GLN A 144 8.37 -21.72 -8.40
C GLN A 144 9.47 -21.81 -9.48
N HIS A 145 9.42 -22.84 -10.31
CA HIS A 145 10.25 -22.97 -11.49
C HIS A 145 9.65 -22.18 -12.67
N MET A 146 10.38 -22.09 -13.78
CA MET A 146 9.91 -21.41 -14.99
C MET A 146 8.91 -22.30 -15.75
N CYS A 147 7.61 -22.16 -15.44
CA CYS A 147 6.56 -22.91 -16.14
C CYS A 147 6.45 -22.58 -17.65
N LEU A 148 6.87 -21.38 -18.06
CA LEU A 148 6.84 -20.91 -19.45
C LEU A 148 8.00 -19.94 -19.68
N ALA A 149 8.87 -20.26 -20.63
CA ALA A 149 9.91 -19.36 -21.11
C ALA A 149 9.43 -18.63 -22.38
N LEU A 150 9.63 -17.30 -22.40
CA LEU A 150 9.40 -16.47 -23.57
C LEU A 150 10.74 -15.85 -23.97
N ILE A 151 11.24 -16.24 -25.15
CA ILE A 151 12.49 -15.72 -25.71
C ILE A 151 12.14 -14.81 -26.89
N GLU A 152 12.41 -13.52 -26.73
CA GLU A 152 12.20 -12.54 -27.80
C GLU A 152 13.38 -12.58 -28.77
N VAL A 153 13.20 -13.26 -29.91
CA VAL A 153 14.25 -13.43 -30.93
C VAL A 153 14.41 -12.20 -31.82
N ASN A 154 13.34 -11.45 -32.04
CA ASN A 154 13.32 -10.28 -32.90
C ASN A 154 12.18 -9.33 -32.48
N PRO A 155 12.49 -8.10 -32.02
CA PRO A 155 11.47 -7.12 -31.66
C PRO A 155 10.90 -6.36 -32.88
N GLY A 156 11.37 -6.67 -34.09
CA GLY A 156 10.89 -6.05 -35.32
C GLY A 156 9.45 -6.45 -35.62
N CYS A 157 8.53 -5.49 -35.50
CA CYS A 157 7.13 -5.62 -35.87
C CYS A 157 6.75 -4.53 -36.88
N ASN A 158 5.97 -4.87 -37.91
CA ASN A 158 5.48 -3.90 -38.90
C ASN A 158 4.21 -3.16 -38.46
N LEU A 159 3.83 -3.29 -37.19
CA LEU A 159 2.68 -2.63 -36.56
C LEU A 159 3.18 -1.70 -35.45
N ASP A 160 2.43 -0.62 -35.20
CA ASP A 160 2.68 0.35 -34.13
C ASP A 160 1.45 0.43 -33.21
N CYS A 161 1.16 -0.69 -32.54
CA CYS A 161 -0.05 -0.79 -31.72
C CYS A 161 0.14 -0.05 -30.38
N PRO A 162 -0.78 0.86 -29.99
CA PRO A 162 -0.66 1.61 -28.73
C PRO A 162 -0.82 0.74 -27.46
N VAL A 163 -1.06 -0.56 -27.64
CA VAL A 163 -1.27 -1.56 -26.58
C VAL A 163 -0.22 -2.68 -26.62
N CYS A 164 0.87 -2.50 -27.37
CA CYS A 164 1.90 -3.52 -27.53
C CYS A 164 2.65 -3.77 -26.22
N PHE A 165 2.44 -4.94 -25.61
CA PHE A 165 3.14 -5.34 -24.38
C PHE A 165 4.65 -5.47 -24.58
N ALA A 166 5.08 -6.01 -25.71
CA ALA A 166 6.50 -6.18 -26.05
C ALA A 166 7.18 -4.85 -26.46
N ASN A 167 6.42 -3.76 -26.62
CA ASN A 167 6.91 -2.50 -27.17
C ASN A 167 7.65 -2.68 -28.53
N ALA A 168 7.28 -3.72 -29.27
CA ALA A 168 7.77 -4.03 -30.60
C ALA A 168 7.19 -3.05 -31.64
N GLY A 169 8.00 -2.63 -32.60
CA GLY A 169 7.56 -1.70 -33.65
C GLY A 169 8.65 -1.37 -34.69
N PRO A 170 8.30 -0.57 -35.72
CA PRO A 170 9.23 -0.21 -36.78
C PRO A 170 10.41 0.62 -36.26
N GLY A 171 11.63 0.31 -36.70
CA GLY A 171 12.83 1.09 -36.38
C GLY A 171 13.53 0.71 -35.07
N PHE A 172 12.96 -0.21 -34.28
CA PHE A 172 13.63 -0.85 -33.16
C PHE A 172 14.03 -2.28 -33.56
N SER A 173 15.34 -2.56 -33.61
CA SER A 173 15.85 -3.91 -33.88
C SER A 173 16.98 -4.25 -32.91
N LEU A 174 16.69 -5.15 -31.98
CA LEU A 174 17.67 -5.89 -31.18
C LEU A 174 17.51 -7.37 -31.51
N THR A 175 17.56 -7.71 -32.81
CA THR A 175 17.56 -9.12 -33.22
C THR A 175 18.77 -9.79 -32.59
N ILE A 176 18.53 -10.83 -31.81
CA ILE A 176 19.61 -11.60 -31.20
C ILE A 176 20.29 -12.46 -32.27
N ASP A 177 21.58 -12.67 -32.13
CA ASP A 177 22.29 -13.64 -32.98
C ASP A 177 22.03 -15.08 -32.51
N ILE A 178 22.49 -16.05 -33.32
CA ILE A 178 22.31 -17.46 -33.00
C ILE A 178 23.04 -17.83 -31.72
N ASP A 179 24.25 -17.32 -31.50
CA ASP A 179 25.07 -17.63 -30.32
C ASP A 179 24.35 -17.20 -29.03
N GLN A 180 23.72 -16.03 -29.03
CA GLN A 180 22.91 -15.54 -27.91
C GLN A 180 21.64 -16.38 -27.70
N MET A 181 20.98 -16.80 -28.79
CA MET A 181 19.82 -17.69 -28.71
C MET A 181 20.19 -19.06 -28.13
N GLU A 182 21.27 -19.66 -28.60
CA GLU A 182 21.81 -20.92 -28.09
C GLU A 182 22.14 -20.80 -26.60
N PHE A 183 22.85 -19.74 -26.20
CA PHE A 183 23.13 -19.47 -24.79
C PHE A 183 21.86 -19.38 -23.93
N MET A 184 20.81 -18.69 -24.40
CA MET A 184 19.55 -18.58 -23.64
C MET A 184 18.84 -19.92 -23.50
N LEU A 185 18.84 -20.75 -24.55
CA LEU A 185 18.25 -22.09 -24.56
C LEU A 185 19.03 -23.04 -23.65
N ASP A 186 20.36 -23.03 -23.73
CA ASP A 186 21.22 -23.86 -22.88
C ASP A 186 21.03 -23.49 -21.40
N ARG A 187 20.99 -22.19 -21.07
CA ARG A 187 20.70 -21.74 -19.70
C ARG A 187 19.32 -22.18 -19.22
N PHE A 188 18.31 -22.16 -20.09
CA PHE A 188 16.97 -22.64 -19.73
C PHE A 188 16.98 -24.14 -19.41
N VAL A 189 17.63 -24.94 -20.25
CA VAL A 189 17.78 -26.40 -20.04
C VAL A 189 18.61 -26.72 -18.81
N GLU A 190 19.68 -25.99 -18.54
CA GLU A 190 20.51 -26.18 -17.33
C GLU A 190 19.71 -25.95 -16.04
N ILE A 191 18.83 -24.94 -16.05
CA ILE A 191 18.02 -24.56 -14.89
C ILE A 191 16.82 -25.50 -14.69
N GLU A 192 16.15 -25.91 -15.77
CA GLU A 192 14.88 -26.65 -15.70
C GLU A 192 15.02 -28.15 -16.03
N SER A 193 16.17 -28.59 -16.54
CA SER A 193 16.44 -29.93 -17.07
C SER A 193 15.52 -30.35 -18.21
N ASN A 194 14.45 -31.08 -17.91
CA ASN A 194 13.44 -31.53 -18.87
C ASN A 194 12.13 -30.77 -18.62
N PRO A 195 12.01 -29.53 -19.11
CA PRO A 195 10.81 -28.71 -18.99
C PRO A 195 9.57 -29.35 -19.62
#